data_AF-A0A1B9I203-F1
#
_entry.id   AF-A0A1B9I203-F1
#
_cell.length_a   1.000
_cell.length_b   1.000
_cell.length_c   1.000
_cell.angle_alpha   90.00
_cell.angle_beta   90.00
_cell.angle_gamma   90.00
#
_symmetry.space_group_name_H-M   'P 1'
#
loop_
_entity.id
_entity.type
_entity.pdbx_description
1 polymer ?
#
loop_
_entity_poly.entity_id
_entity_poly.type
_entity_poly.pdbx_seq_one_letter_code
_entity_poly.pdbx_strand_id
1 'polypeptide(L)'
;MVYSSKSSILLSITIQLLSLSLIQATPSSKWTDNISVEREEILGSAVKSNLVKRASGYTNPADDGGYMLTIVNGTYPAGLGEPLNVILSADSDKAVLAKSLDDGGFLNYMLIAGQGEECLGQHLGSDQSANLGDGKGNVTEVEELRYNYGNPYIGTCQETFNGGLHLRYWIQNTTNAYFMAVSVEMDLNSGHDIVPNGYNIGRDQLIGNLTGQAINTSALTNTSTFSGTGSYSNYTYQTDVQYVSGLLRNSSDDINHYITVEENGLPAIDGLVAVLTVKITAKPQSSGAWLTVSQIPLISVLLPLLLSSILALF
;
A
#
# COMPACT_ATOMS: atom_id res chain seq x y z
N MET A 1 -14.96 -54.57 12.98
CA MET A 1 -16.36 -54.12 13.15
C MET A 1 -16.33 -52.59 13.04
N VAL A 2 -16.59 -51.95 11.89
CA VAL A 2 -17.89 -51.82 11.14
C VAL A 2 -18.94 -51.26 12.12
N TYR A 3 -19.53 -50.06 12.05
CA TYR A 3 -19.83 -49.04 11.02
C TYR A 3 -20.04 -47.66 11.75
N SER A 4 -19.62 -46.52 11.18
CA SER A 4 -20.48 -45.51 10.49
C SER A 4 -21.48 -44.70 11.34
N SER A 5 -21.37 -43.37 11.33
CA SER A 5 -22.34 -42.52 10.61
C SER A 5 -21.91 -41.04 10.59
N LYS A 6 -21.80 -40.50 9.38
CA LYS A 6 -21.70 -39.08 9.06
C LYS A 6 -23.04 -38.39 9.38
N SER A 7 -23.01 -37.21 9.98
CA SER A 7 -24.17 -36.29 10.00
C SER A 7 -23.86 -35.11 9.09
N SER A 8 -24.43 -35.17 7.89
CA SER A 8 -24.51 -34.06 6.93
C SER A 8 -25.83 -33.34 7.20
N ILE A 9 -25.77 -32.08 7.62
CA ILE A 9 -26.94 -31.22 7.74
C ILE A 9 -27.16 -30.55 6.39
N LEU A 10 -28.14 -31.03 5.63
CA LEU A 10 -28.66 -30.37 4.42
C LEU A 10 -29.55 -29.20 4.87
N LEU A 11 -29.18 -27.98 4.51
CA LEU A 11 -30.07 -26.82 4.56
C LEU A 11 -30.75 -26.66 3.19
N SER A 12 -32.07 -26.79 3.17
CA SER A 12 -32.89 -26.70 1.97
C SER A 12 -33.24 -25.23 1.69
N ILE A 13 -32.83 -24.70 0.53
CA ILE A 13 -33.24 -23.37 0.05
C ILE A 13 -34.41 -23.56 -0.90
N THR A 14 -35.59 -23.08 -0.49
CA THR A 14 -36.79 -23.01 -1.35
C THR A 14 -36.82 -21.70 -2.13
N ILE A 15 -36.90 -21.83 -3.45
CA ILE A 15 -37.14 -20.75 -4.41
C ILE A 15 -38.64 -20.47 -4.47
N GLN A 16 -39.05 -19.19 -4.38
CA GLN A 16 -40.37 -18.74 -4.83
C GLN A 16 -40.21 -17.59 -5.85
N LEU A 17 -40.63 -17.90 -7.08
CA LEU A 17 -40.92 -16.99 -8.18
C LEU A 17 -42.39 -16.54 -8.11
N LEU A 18 -42.65 -15.24 -8.24
CA LEU A 18 -43.85 -14.57 -8.79
C LEU A 18 -43.53 -13.06 -8.77
N SER A 19 -43.83 -12.18 -9.72
CA SER A 19 -44.53 -12.25 -11.01
C SER A 19 -44.31 -10.91 -11.74
N LEU A 20 -44.47 -10.95 -13.07
CA LEU A 20 -44.36 -9.85 -14.03
C LEU A 20 -45.25 -8.63 -13.74
N SER A 21 -44.80 -7.45 -14.22
CA SER A 21 -45.66 -6.46 -14.87
C SER A 21 -44.83 -5.58 -15.83
N LEU A 22 -45.19 -5.60 -17.12
CA LEU A 22 -44.73 -4.69 -18.16
C LEU A 22 -45.40 -3.32 -18.02
N ILE A 23 -44.68 -2.22 -18.28
CA ILE A 23 -45.23 -1.03 -18.97
C ILE A 23 -44.19 -0.47 -19.95
N GLN A 24 -44.71 -0.06 -21.11
CA GLN A 24 -44.06 0.31 -22.36
C GLN A 24 -43.38 1.69 -22.36
N ALA A 25 -42.44 1.82 -23.30
CA ALA A 25 -41.76 3.04 -23.72
C ALA A 25 -42.68 4.04 -24.46
N THR A 26 -42.27 5.31 -24.53
CA THR A 26 -42.09 6.05 -25.80
C THR A 26 -41.37 7.42 -25.58
N PRO A 27 -40.78 8.01 -26.65
CA PRO A 27 -39.70 8.99 -26.57
C PRO A 27 -40.11 10.43 -26.95
N SER A 28 -39.29 11.42 -26.56
CA SER A 28 -39.25 12.80 -27.09
C SER A 28 -38.16 13.54 -26.28
N SER A 29 -37.23 14.36 -26.78
CA SER A 29 -37.13 15.13 -28.01
C SER A 29 -35.65 15.45 -28.28
N LYS A 30 -35.26 15.41 -29.56
CA LYS A 30 -34.05 16.05 -30.07
C LYS A 30 -34.18 17.57 -29.94
N TRP A 31 -33.13 18.23 -29.47
CA TRP A 31 -32.81 19.61 -29.81
C TRP A 31 -31.33 19.68 -30.13
N THR A 32 -31.03 19.94 -31.40
CA THR A 32 -29.75 20.41 -31.91
C THR A 32 -29.93 21.89 -32.25
N ASP A 33 -29.06 22.77 -31.77
CA ASP A 33 -28.14 23.52 -32.64
C ASP A 33 -27.41 24.64 -31.88
N ASN A 34 -26.08 24.59 -32.03
CA ASN A 34 -25.16 25.69 -32.30
C ASN A 34 -25.44 27.07 -31.69
N ILE A 35 -24.62 27.41 -30.70
CA ILE A 35 -24.02 28.75 -30.64
C ILE A 35 -22.51 28.60 -30.49
N SER A 36 -21.83 28.80 -31.61
CA SER A 36 -20.42 29.13 -31.72
C SER A 36 -20.21 30.57 -31.22
N VAL A 37 -19.45 30.74 -30.15
CA VAL A 37 -18.78 32.01 -29.83
C VAL A 37 -17.28 31.77 -29.93
N GLU A 38 -16.73 32.11 -31.09
CA GLU A 38 -15.30 32.39 -31.23
C GLU A 38 -14.95 33.57 -30.32
N ARG A 39 -13.93 33.39 -29.48
CA ARG A 39 -13.18 34.50 -28.91
C ARG A 39 -11.69 34.23 -29.08
N GLU A 40 -11.17 34.96 -30.04
CA GLU A 40 -9.79 35.23 -30.43
C GLU A 40 -8.66 34.62 -29.58
N GLU A 41 -7.79 33.90 -30.31
CA GLU A 41 -6.42 33.57 -29.98
C GLU A 41 -5.61 34.83 -29.61
N ILE A 42 -4.89 34.77 -28.50
CA ILE A 42 -3.64 35.53 -28.34
C ILE A 42 -2.50 34.53 -28.40
N LEU A 43 -1.84 34.51 -29.57
CA LEU A 43 -0.57 33.85 -29.83
C LEU A 43 0.51 34.30 -28.85
N GLY A 44 0.99 33.37 -28.03
CA GLY A 44 2.15 33.52 -27.16
C GLY A 44 3.05 32.29 -27.24
N SER A 45 3.90 32.28 -28.26
CA SER A 45 5.21 31.60 -28.35
C SER A 45 5.32 30.15 -27.83
N ALA A 46 5.38 29.23 -28.81
CA ALA A 46 5.79 27.86 -28.62
C ALA A 46 7.24 27.76 -28.07
N VAL A 47 7.37 27.53 -26.76
CA VAL A 47 8.48 26.73 -26.26
C VAL A 47 8.01 25.28 -26.35
N LYS A 48 8.49 24.56 -27.38
CA LYS A 48 8.54 23.10 -27.34
C LYS A 48 9.43 22.74 -26.17
N SER A 49 8.86 22.68 -24.97
CA SER A 49 9.46 21.90 -23.91
C SER A 49 9.54 20.48 -24.47
N ASN A 50 10.74 19.93 -24.49
CA ASN A 50 10.87 18.49 -24.44
C ASN A 50 10.24 18.07 -23.10
N LEU A 51 8.90 17.98 -23.07
CA LEU A 51 8.17 17.17 -22.12
C LEU A 51 8.60 15.74 -22.46
N VAL A 52 9.76 15.36 -21.95
CA VAL A 52 9.89 14.03 -21.37
C VAL A 52 8.67 13.96 -20.48
N LYS A 53 7.64 13.23 -20.92
CA LYS A 53 6.54 12.80 -20.06
C LYS A 53 7.28 12.12 -18.91
N ARG A 54 7.52 12.84 -17.81
CA ARG A 54 7.97 12.21 -16.57
C ARG A 54 6.96 11.08 -16.41
N ALA A 55 7.44 9.86 -16.22
CA ALA A 55 6.55 8.80 -15.80
C ALA A 55 5.78 9.38 -14.61
N SER A 56 4.46 9.53 -14.78
CA SER A 56 3.62 10.03 -13.70
C SER A 56 3.90 9.11 -12.52
N GLY A 57 4.09 9.67 -11.32
CA GLY A 57 4.42 8.88 -10.13
C GLY A 57 3.47 7.72 -9.88
N TYR A 58 2.26 7.77 -10.45
CA TYR A 58 1.29 6.69 -10.61
C TYR A 58 0.36 7.05 -11.78
N THR A 59 -0.39 6.08 -12.29
CA THR A 59 -1.53 6.31 -13.21
C THR A 59 -2.82 6.06 -12.44
N ASN A 60 -3.84 6.90 -12.61
CA ASN A 60 -5.13 6.67 -11.96
C ASN A 60 -5.76 5.37 -12.52
N PRO A 61 -6.05 4.36 -11.69
CA PRO A 61 -6.65 3.11 -12.14
C PRO A 61 -7.94 3.31 -12.95
N ALA A 62 -8.76 4.31 -12.60
CA ALA A 62 -10.04 4.57 -13.27
C ALA A 62 -9.90 5.02 -14.73
N ASP A 63 -8.75 5.55 -15.12
CA ASP A 63 -8.52 6.02 -16.50
C ASP A 63 -8.45 4.84 -17.49
N ASP A 64 -8.08 3.65 -17.00
CA ASP A 64 -7.80 2.45 -17.81
C ASP A 64 -8.60 1.21 -17.32
N GLY A 65 -9.77 1.43 -16.72
CA GLY A 65 -10.73 0.37 -16.36
C GLY A 65 -10.45 -0.37 -15.04
N GLY A 66 -9.51 0.14 -14.23
CA GLY A 66 -9.36 -0.20 -12.82
C GLY A 66 -10.17 0.71 -11.91
N TYR A 67 -9.93 0.63 -10.60
CA TYR A 67 -10.59 1.47 -9.60
C TYR A 67 -9.77 1.58 -8.31
N MET A 68 -10.05 2.62 -7.53
CA MET A 68 -9.34 2.95 -6.29
C MET A 68 -9.88 2.21 -5.06
N LEU A 69 -10.61 1.11 -5.26
CA LEU A 69 -11.12 0.25 -4.20
C LEU A 69 -10.55 -1.15 -4.35
N THR A 70 -10.37 -1.86 -3.23
CA THR A 70 -10.07 -3.29 -3.26
C THR A 70 -11.31 -4.10 -3.65
N ILE A 71 -11.12 -5.39 -3.86
CA ILE A 71 -12.13 -6.37 -4.21
C ILE A 71 -12.18 -7.37 -3.08
N VAL A 72 -13.26 -7.30 -2.32
CA VAL A 72 -13.45 -8.14 -1.13
C VAL A 72 -14.62 -9.09 -1.38
N ASN A 73 -14.33 -10.39 -1.29
CA ASN A 73 -15.36 -11.41 -1.40
C ASN A 73 -16.17 -11.50 -0.10
N GLY A 74 -17.48 -11.71 -0.22
CA GLY A 74 -18.33 -11.97 0.95
C GLY A 74 -18.73 -10.74 1.76
N THR A 75 -18.55 -9.53 1.22
CA THR A 75 -19.08 -8.30 1.83
C THR A 75 -20.61 -8.28 1.86
N TYR A 76 -21.18 -7.52 2.80
CA TYR A 76 -22.62 -7.28 2.87
C TYR A 76 -22.93 -5.77 3.00
N PRO A 77 -23.62 -5.16 2.02
CA PRO A 77 -23.99 -5.72 0.72
C PRO A 77 -22.79 -6.21 -0.10
N ALA A 78 -23.03 -7.08 -1.09
CA ALA A 78 -21.95 -7.62 -1.92
C ALA A 78 -21.36 -6.53 -2.82
N GLY A 79 -20.04 -6.57 -3.01
CA GLY A 79 -19.32 -5.69 -3.93
C GLY A 79 -18.66 -4.47 -3.29
N LEU A 80 -18.66 -4.37 -1.96
CA LEU A 80 -17.92 -3.34 -1.25
C LEU A 80 -16.41 -3.61 -1.27
N GLY A 81 -15.63 -2.54 -1.19
CA GLY A 81 -14.16 -2.58 -1.17
C GLY A 81 -13.55 -1.62 -0.16
N GLU A 82 -12.28 -1.84 0.16
CA GLU A 82 -11.50 -0.94 0.99
C GLU A 82 -10.82 0.13 0.13
N PRO A 83 -10.68 1.36 0.61
CA PRO A 83 -10.09 2.44 -0.17
C PRO A 83 -8.58 2.29 -0.32
N LEU A 84 -8.08 2.35 -1.55
CA LEU A 84 -6.65 2.50 -1.85
C LEU A 84 -6.21 3.95 -1.56
N ASN A 85 -6.19 4.32 -0.28
CA ASN A 85 -6.07 5.68 0.21
C ASN A 85 -4.62 6.19 0.38
N VAL A 86 -3.62 5.37 0.05
CA VAL A 86 -2.21 5.76 0.04
C VAL A 86 -1.51 5.27 -1.23
N ILE A 87 -0.63 6.10 -1.81
CA ILE A 87 0.18 5.75 -2.98
C ILE A 87 1.65 6.04 -2.68
N LEU A 88 2.52 5.04 -2.80
CA LEU A 88 3.96 5.25 -2.89
C LEU A 88 4.33 5.47 -4.35
N SER A 89 4.67 6.70 -4.68
CA SER A 89 4.99 7.13 -6.04
C SER A 89 6.21 6.39 -6.58
N ALA A 90 6.15 6.03 -7.87
CA ALA A 90 7.26 5.54 -8.67
C ALA A 90 8.43 6.55 -8.79
N ASP A 91 8.21 7.82 -8.44
CA ASP A 91 9.27 8.83 -8.33
C ASP A 91 10.17 8.63 -7.09
N SER A 92 9.81 7.72 -6.18
CA SER A 92 10.64 7.31 -5.04
C SER A 92 11.92 6.62 -5.48
N ASP A 93 12.90 6.51 -4.58
CA ASP A 93 14.11 5.76 -4.89
C ASP A 93 13.80 4.28 -5.17
N LYS A 94 14.43 3.72 -6.19
CA LYS A 94 14.23 2.32 -6.62
C LYS A 94 14.45 1.31 -5.50
N ALA A 95 15.34 1.60 -4.56
CA ALA A 95 15.57 0.76 -3.39
C ALA A 95 14.30 0.68 -2.52
N VAL A 96 13.64 1.80 -2.26
CA VAL A 96 12.39 1.85 -1.48
C VAL A 96 11.26 1.11 -2.20
N LEU A 97 11.25 1.10 -3.54
CA LEU A 97 10.28 0.36 -4.36
C LEU A 97 10.59 -1.14 -4.51
N ALA A 98 11.55 -1.68 -3.76
CA ALA A 98 11.81 -3.11 -3.68
C ALA A 98 11.14 -3.70 -2.44
N LYS A 99 10.34 -4.76 -2.61
CA LYS A 99 9.83 -5.57 -1.49
C LYS A 99 11.02 -6.26 -0.78
N SER A 100 11.57 -5.62 0.24
CA SER A 100 12.75 -6.09 0.96
C SER A 100 12.86 -5.44 2.34
N LEU A 101 13.33 -6.21 3.33
CA LEU A 101 13.81 -5.69 4.62
C LEU A 101 15.26 -5.19 4.55
N ASP A 102 16.01 -5.62 3.53
CA ASP A 102 17.39 -5.25 3.29
C ASP A 102 17.50 -4.04 2.37
N ASP A 103 18.69 -3.42 2.33
CA ASP A 103 19.08 -2.34 1.41
C ASP A 103 18.17 -1.10 1.40
N GLY A 104 17.39 -0.93 2.46
CA GLY A 104 16.42 0.16 2.61
C GLY A 104 15.14 -0.03 1.79
N GLY A 105 14.74 -1.29 1.59
CA GLY A 105 13.53 -1.66 0.87
C GLY A 105 12.23 -1.22 1.52
N PHE A 106 11.11 -1.46 0.81
CA PHE A 106 9.76 -1.08 1.22
C PHE A 106 9.41 -1.59 2.62
N LEU A 107 9.71 -2.86 2.91
CA LEU A 107 9.42 -3.46 4.22
C LEU A 107 10.25 -2.81 5.32
N ASN A 108 11.52 -2.48 5.06
CA ASN A 108 12.36 -1.73 6.01
C ASN A 108 11.81 -0.33 6.28
N TYR A 109 11.35 0.35 5.24
CA TYR A 109 10.75 1.68 5.34
C TYR A 109 9.45 1.67 6.16
N MET A 110 8.58 0.68 5.95
CA MET A 110 7.33 0.50 6.69
C MET A 110 7.54 0.28 8.20
N LEU A 111 8.69 -0.25 8.62
CA LEU A 111 9.02 -0.41 10.04
C LEU A 111 9.12 0.91 10.81
N ILE A 112 9.36 2.04 10.13
CA ILE A 112 9.28 3.38 10.74
C ILE A 112 7.88 3.66 11.25
N ALA A 113 6.86 3.21 10.50
CA ALA A 113 5.46 3.35 10.87
C ALA A 113 4.98 2.32 11.89
N GLY A 114 5.87 1.45 12.36
CA GLY A 114 5.50 0.30 13.16
C GLY A 114 4.70 -0.72 12.36
N GLN A 115 4.82 -0.77 11.04
CA GLN A 115 4.17 -1.77 10.19
C GLN A 115 5.14 -2.92 9.92
N GLY A 116 4.78 -4.14 10.31
CA GLY A 116 5.58 -5.34 10.09
C GLY A 116 4.81 -6.41 9.30
N GLU A 117 5.56 -7.37 8.75
CA GLU A 117 4.98 -8.55 8.13
C GLU A 117 4.15 -9.36 9.15
N GLU A 118 3.19 -10.12 8.65
CA GLU A 118 2.28 -10.89 9.49
C GLU A 118 3.00 -11.88 10.41
N CYS A 119 2.40 -12.07 11.58
CA CYS A 119 2.94 -12.91 12.65
C CYS A 119 3.31 -14.30 12.17
N LEU A 120 4.62 -14.60 12.12
CA LEU A 120 5.14 -15.93 11.74
C LEU A 120 4.58 -16.45 10.40
N GLY A 121 4.23 -15.54 9.47
CA GLY A 121 3.61 -15.86 8.19
C GLY A 121 2.19 -16.44 8.29
N GLN A 122 1.49 -16.22 9.40
CA GLN A 122 0.08 -16.57 9.55
C GLN A 122 -0.79 -15.45 8.97
N HIS A 123 -1.38 -15.70 7.81
CA HIS A 123 -2.39 -14.82 7.23
C HIS A 123 -3.75 -15.11 7.87
N LEU A 124 -4.20 -14.20 8.75
CA LEU A 124 -5.50 -14.29 9.42
C LEU A 124 -6.46 -13.31 8.76
N GLY A 125 -6.91 -13.68 7.57
CA GLY A 125 -7.75 -12.88 6.68
C GLY A 125 -8.01 -13.65 5.39
N SER A 126 -8.86 -13.10 4.53
CA SER A 126 -8.92 -13.55 3.14
C SER A 126 -8.16 -12.55 2.29
N ASP A 127 -7.27 -13.03 1.43
CA ASP A 127 -6.56 -12.19 0.47
C ASP A 127 -7.57 -11.32 -0.29
N GLN A 128 -7.27 -10.02 -0.39
CA GLN A 128 -8.03 -9.11 -1.22
C GLN A 128 -7.39 -8.98 -2.60
N SER A 129 -8.18 -8.56 -3.59
CA SER A 129 -7.66 -8.24 -4.92
C SER A 129 -7.82 -6.76 -5.24
N ALA A 130 -7.11 -6.26 -6.24
CA ALA A 130 -7.30 -4.92 -6.80
C ALA A 130 -7.12 -4.95 -8.31
N ASN A 131 -7.80 -4.03 -9.02
CA ASN A 131 -7.55 -3.78 -10.43
C ASN A 131 -6.99 -2.36 -10.58
N LEU A 132 -5.69 -2.27 -10.86
CA LEU A 132 -4.95 -1.01 -10.91
C LEU A 132 -4.94 -0.34 -12.29
N GLY A 133 -5.79 -0.79 -13.23
CA GLY A 133 -5.89 -0.21 -14.57
C GLY A 133 -4.63 -0.42 -15.42
N ASP A 134 -3.80 -1.40 -15.09
CA ASP A 134 -2.48 -1.61 -15.69
C ASP A 134 -2.45 -2.78 -16.71
N GLY A 135 -3.63 -3.22 -17.13
CA GLY A 135 -3.81 -4.34 -18.05
C GLY A 135 -3.61 -5.73 -17.41
N LYS A 136 -3.43 -5.83 -16.09
CA LYS A 136 -3.36 -7.11 -15.38
C LYS A 136 -4.71 -7.64 -14.90
N GLY A 137 -5.75 -6.80 -14.95
CA GLY A 137 -7.06 -7.14 -14.40
C GLY A 137 -7.00 -7.19 -12.87
N ASN A 138 -7.76 -8.10 -12.27
CA ASN A 138 -7.76 -8.28 -10.81
C ASN A 138 -6.52 -9.07 -10.40
N VAL A 139 -5.69 -8.47 -9.56
CA VAL A 139 -4.50 -9.10 -8.98
C VAL A 139 -4.65 -9.19 -7.47
N THR A 140 -4.21 -10.31 -6.89
CA THR A 140 -4.14 -10.48 -5.43
C THR A 140 -3.17 -9.50 -4.82
N GLU A 141 -3.41 -9.11 -3.56
CA GLU A 141 -2.47 -8.34 -2.75
C GLU A 141 -1.06 -8.93 -2.77
N VAL A 142 -0.06 -8.07 -2.66
CA VAL A 142 1.33 -8.50 -2.56
C VAL A 142 1.61 -9.04 -1.17
N GLU A 143 1.09 -8.35 -0.15
CA GLU A 143 1.20 -8.71 1.26
C GLU A 143 0.37 -7.76 2.14
N GLU A 144 0.03 -8.26 3.32
CA GLU A 144 -0.61 -7.55 4.42
C GLU A 144 0.45 -7.19 5.49
N LEU A 145 0.44 -5.95 5.96
CA LEU A 145 1.26 -5.45 7.06
C LEU A 145 0.36 -5.05 8.22
N ARG A 146 0.80 -5.37 9.43
CA ARG A 146 0.07 -5.13 10.68
C ARG A 146 0.90 -4.30 11.64
N TYR A 147 0.24 -3.60 12.55
CA TYR A 147 0.93 -2.83 13.58
C TYR A 147 1.77 -3.75 14.48
N ASN A 148 3.05 -3.43 14.63
CA ASN A 148 4.02 -4.30 15.29
C ASN A 148 4.27 -3.95 16.75
N TYR A 149 3.57 -2.95 17.33
CA TYR A 149 3.73 -2.56 18.74
C TYR A 149 5.19 -2.31 19.18
N GLY A 150 6.05 -1.89 18.26
CA GLY A 150 7.48 -1.67 18.49
C GLY A 150 8.37 -2.92 18.40
N ASN A 151 7.81 -4.08 18.08
CA ASN A 151 8.55 -5.32 17.86
C ASN A 151 8.17 -5.96 16.51
N PRO A 152 9.01 -5.84 15.47
CA PRO A 152 8.69 -6.34 14.14
C PRO A 152 8.65 -7.88 14.01
N TYR A 153 9.19 -8.61 14.99
CA TYR A 153 9.28 -10.07 14.91
C TYR A 153 8.06 -10.77 15.52
N ILE A 154 7.50 -10.21 16.60
CA ILE A 154 6.39 -10.84 17.35
C ILE A 154 5.23 -9.89 17.64
N GLY A 155 5.41 -8.58 17.46
CA GLY A 155 4.38 -7.63 17.84
C GLY A 155 3.21 -7.58 16.88
N THR A 156 3.37 -8.01 15.62
CA THR A 156 2.24 -8.22 14.71
C THR A 156 1.32 -9.36 15.18
N CYS A 157 1.82 -10.28 16.02
CA CYS A 157 0.98 -11.28 16.69
C CYS A 157 0.07 -10.66 17.76
N GLN A 158 0.50 -9.55 18.36
CA GLN A 158 -0.26 -8.83 19.38
C GLN A 158 -1.38 -8.00 18.74
N GLU A 159 -1.18 -7.51 17.51
CA GLU A 159 -2.20 -6.81 16.74
C GLU A 159 -3.44 -7.67 16.54
N THR A 160 -3.28 -8.95 16.21
CA THR A 160 -4.42 -9.88 16.12
C THR A 160 -5.34 -9.79 17.34
N PHE A 161 -4.82 -9.52 18.55
CA PHE A 161 -5.64 -9.42 19.75
C PHE A 161 -6.14 -8.03 20.10
N ASN A 162 -5.51 -6.98 19.57
CA ASN A 162 -5.72 -5.60 20.03
C ASN A 162 -6.22 -4.64 18.95
N GLY A 163 -6.17 -5.05 17.68
CA GLY A 163 -6.36 -4.15 16.54
C GLY A 163 -5.14 -3.26 16.32
N GLY A 164 -5.25 -2.31 15.41
CA GLY A 164 -4.20 -1.33 15.14
C GLY A 164 -4.16 -0.87 13.69
N LEU A 165 -3.09 -0.15 13.37
CA LEU A 165 -2.82 0.30 12.00
C LEU A 165 -2.60 -0.92 11.10
N HIS A 166 -3.39 -1.01 10.04
CA HIS A 166 -3.45 -2.13 9.10
C HIS A 166 -3.22 -1.62 7.68
N LEU A 167 -2.49 -2.40 6.88
CA LEU A 167 -2.14 -2.03 5.52
C LEU A 167 -2.10 -3.25 4.61
N ARG A 168 -2.79 -3.20 3.47
CA ARG A 168 -2.59 -4.10 2.32
C ARG A 168 -2.03 -3.32 1.15
N TYR A 169 -1.22 -3.94 0.29
CA TYR A 169 -0.68 -3.23 -0.87
C TYR A 169 -0.60 -4.05 -2.17
N TRP A 170 -0.66 -3.32 -3.27
CA TRP A 170 -0.55 -3.80 -4.65
C TRP A 170 0.44 -2.93 -5.43
N ILE A 171 1.04 -3.48 -6.49
CA ILE A 171 2.02 -2.77 -7.32
C ILE A 171 1.45 -2.59 -8.72
N GLN A 172 1.36 -1.33 -9.16
CA GLN A 172 0.90 -0.99 -10.50
C GLN A 172 1.99 -1.33 -11.53
N ASN A 173 1.73 -2.26 -12.43
CA ASN A 173 2.71 -2.78 -13.39
C ASN A 173 3.20 -1.73 -14.41
N THR A 174 2.40 -0.71 -14.72
CA THR A 174 2.76 0.34 -15.70
C THR A 174 3.76 1.36 -15.15
N THR A 175 3.75 1.62 -13.85
CA THR A 175 4.56 2.67 -13.20
C THR A 175 5.54 2.13 -12.15
N ASN A 176 5.23 0.98 -11.54
CA ASN A 176 5.81 0.44 -10.30
C ASN A 176 5.42 1.22 -9.02
N ALA A 177 4.38 2.06 -9.08
CA ALA A 177 3.82 2.70 -7.89
C ALA A 177 3.11 1.67 -7.01
N TYR A 178 3.18 1.84 -5.69
CA TYR A 178 2.46 0.96 -4.76
C TYR A 178 1.17 1.63 -4.36
N PHE A 179 0.05 0.93 -4.48
CA PHE A 179 -1.26 1.36 -4.03
C PHE A 179 -1.58 0.60 -2.74
N MET A 180 -1.97 1.32 -1.70
CA MET A 180 -2.12 0.79 -0.36
C MET A 180 -3.53 1.09 0.15
N ALA A 181 -4.19 0.07 0.69
CA ALA A 181 -5.38 0.22 1.52
C ALA A 181 -4.94 0.28 2.98
N VAL A 182 -5.18 1.41 3.63
CA VAL A 182 -4.72 1.66 5.01
C VAL A 182 -5.90 1.98 5.90
N SER A 183 -5.97 1.34 7.06
CA SER A 183 -7.05 1.50 8.03
C SER A 183 -6.54 1.36 9.46
N VAL A 184 -7.41 1.62 10.43
CA VAL A 184 -7.22 1.18 11.81
C VAL A 184 -8.30 0.15 12.12
N GLU A 185 -7.88 -1.06 12.43
CA GLU A 185 -8.75 -2.17 12.82
C GLU A 185 -8.99 -2.18 14.34
N MET A 186 -10.17 -2.64 14.73
CA MET A 186 -10.52 -3.02 16.09
C MET A 186 -9.88 -4.36 16.46
N ASP A 187 -10.04 -4.75 17.72
CA ASP A 187 -9.54 -6.00 18.25
C ASP A 187 -10.29 -7.26 17.73
N LEU A 188 -9.75 -8.43 18.05
CA LEU A 188 -10.34 -9.73 17.71
C LEU A 188 -11.77 -9.89 18.23
N ASN A 189 -12.07 -9.35 19.42
CA ASN A 189 -13.40 -9.47 20.04
C ASN A 189 -14.46 -8.73 19.23
N SER A 190 -14.03 -7.70 18.51
CA SER A 190 -14.82 -6.92 17.57
C SER A 190 -14.75 -7.48 16.14
N GLY A 191 -14.07 -8.61 15.94
CA GLY A 191 -13.95 -9.28 14.64
C GLY A 191 -13.07 -8.54 13.63
N HIS A 192 -12.12 -7.72 14.09
CA HIS A 192 -11.31 -6.84 13.23
C HIS A 192 -12.15 -5.89 12.37
N ASP A 193 -13.29 -5.41 12.89
CA ASP A 193 -14.03 -4.32 12.28
C ASP A 193 -13.17 -3.04 12.21
N ILE A 194 -13.55 -2.08 11.37
CA ILE A 194 -12.81 -0.82 11.23
C ILE A 194 -13.32 0.17 12.29
N VAL A 195 -12.41 0.85 12.98
CA VAL A 195 -12.80 1.87 13.96
C VAL A 195 -13.56 3.03 13.28
N PRO A 196 -14.39 3.80 14.01
CA PRO A 196 -15.00 5.01 13.46
C PRO A 196 -13.93 5.93 12.83
N ASN A 197 -14.20 6.43 11.62
CA ASN A 197 -13.26 7.21 10.81
C ASN A 197 -11.93 6.46 10.47
N GLY A 198 -11.91 5.14 10.62
CA GLY A 198 -10.72 4.28 10.61
C GLY A 198 -9.86 4.35 9.34
N TYR A 199 -10.49 4.51 8.18
CA TYR A 199 -9.75 4.66 6.92
C TYR A 199 -8.98 5.98 6.85
N ASN A 200 -9.61 7.10 7.25
CA ASN A 200 -8.95 8.41 7.21
C ASN A 200 -7.87 8.50 8.30
N ILE A 201 -8.17 8.09 9.54
CA ILE A 201 -7.18 8.14 10.61
C ILE A 201 -6.03 7.14 10.40
N GLY A 202 -6.28 5.97 9.78
CA GLY A 202 -5.24 5.00 9.47
C GLY A 202 -4.24 5.54 8.46
N ARG A 203 -4.74 6.07 7.34
CA ARG A 203 -3.93 6.82 6.36
C ARG A 203 -3.09 7.90 7.06
N ASP A 204 -3.73 8.73 7.86
CA ASP A 204 -3.08 9.89 8.46
C ASP A 204 -2.08 9.52 9.56
N GLN A 205 -2.36 8.46 10.33
CA GLN A 205 -1.44 7.90 11.31
C GLN A 205 -0.21 7.31 10.63
N LEU A 206 -0.38 6.60 9.51
CA LEU A 206 0.74 6.13 8.69
C LEU A 206 1.62 7.31 8.25
N ILE A 207 1.02 8.35 7.67
CA ILE A 207 1.75 9.55 7.24
C ILE A 207 2.46 10.22 8.41
N GLY A 208 1.80 10.37 9.55
CA GLY A 208 2.36 10.97 10.74
C GLY A 208 3.59 10.21 11.25
N ASN A 209 3.51 8.88 11.30
CA ASN A 209 4.64 8.06 11.74
C ASN A 209 5.82 8.11 10.75
N LEU A 210 5.56 8.07 9.44
CA LEU A 210 6.61 8.10 8.41
C LEU A 210 7.34 9.45 8.32
N THR A 211 6.64 10.54 8.64
CA THR A 211 7.19 11.90 8.56
C THR A 211 7.61 12.47 9.92
N GLY A 212 7.25 11.82 11.03
CA GLY A 212 7.43 12.34 12.38
C GLY A 212 6.56 13.57 12.68
N GLN A 213 5.44 13.74 11.97
CA GLN A 213 4.52 14.88 12.12
C GLN A 213 3.21 14.46 12.79
N ALA A 214 2.62 15.33 13.60
CA ALA A 214 1.24 15.15 14.05
C ALA A 214 0.28 15.56 12.95
N ILE A 215 -0.63 14.66 12.55
CA ILE A 215 -1.63 14.92 11.52
C ILE A 215 -2.98 15.17 12.18
N ASN A 216 -3.62 16.30 11.85
CA ASN A 216 -5.00 16.57 12.24
C ASN A 216 -5.93 16.20 11.09
N THR A 217 -6.48 14.99 11.13
CA THR A 217 -7.33 14.41 10.09
C THR A 217 -8.44 15.34 9.62
N SER A 218 -9.17 15.98 10.55
CA SER A 218 -10.31 16.84 10.19
C SER A 218 -9.92 18.16 9.52
N ALA A 219 -8.63 18.53 9.54
CA ALA A 219 -8.12 19.77 8.95
C ALA A 219 -7.45 19.58 7.59
N LEU A 220 -7.37 18.34 7.09
CA LEU A 220 -6.73 18.03 5.82
C LEU A 220 -7.56 18.53 4.63
N THR A 221 -6.85 18.95 3.59
CA THR A 221 -7.43 19.30 2.29
C THR A 221 -6.63 18.63 1.17
N ASN A 222 -7.13 18.70 -0.06
CA ASN A 222 -6.43 18.24 -1.26
C ASN A 222 -5.20 19.10 -1.66
N THR A 223 -4.79 20.03 -0.81
CA THR A 223 -3.56 20.80 -0.94
C THR A 223 -2.63 20.62 0.26
N SER A 224 -3.01 19.80 1.24
CA SER A 224 -2.17 19.50 2.39
C SER A 224 -0.90 18.79 1.95
N THR A 225 0.24 19.24 2.47
CA THR A 225 1.53 18.62 2.23
C THR A 225 2.28 18.45 3.55
N PHE A 226 3.08 17.39 3.61
CA PHE A 226 3.95 17.11 4.75
C PHE A 226 5.32 16.68 4.25
N SER A 227 6.35 16.95 5.03
CA SER A 227 7.72 16.58 4.72
C SER A 227 8.44 16.27 6.01
N GLY A 228 9.16 15.15 6.05
CA GLY A 228 9.85 14.73 7.26
C GLY A 228 10.73 13.52 7.06
N THR A 229 11.45 13.15 8.12
CA THR A 229 12.42 12.06 8.08
C THR A 229 12.10 11.00 9.12
N GLY A 230 12.20 9.73 8.72
CA GLY A 230 12.17 8.58 9.61
C GLY A 230 13.44 7.75 9.45
N SER A 231 13.79 6.96 10.46
CA SER A 231 14.95 6.07 10.39
C SER A 231 14.66 4.70 10.99
N TYR A 232 15.15 3.66 10.33
CA TYR A 232 15.08 2.28 10.81
C TYR A 232 16.33 1.53 10.35
N SER A 233 16.88 0.65 11.19
CA SER A 233 18.10 -0.13 10.87
C SER A 233 19.26 0.70 10.29
N ASN A 234 19.47 1.93 10.78
CA ASN A 234 20.46 2.90 10.30
C ASN A 234 20.28 3.39 8.84
N TYR A 235 19.13 3.12 8.21
CA TYR A 235 18.68 3.85 7.04
C TYR A 235 17.88 5.08 7.47
N THR A 236 18.07 6.20 6.78
CA THR A 236 17.24 7.40 6.95
C THR A 236 16.52 7.70 5.65
N TYR A 237 15.22 7.94 5.77
CA TYR A 237 14.31 8.18 4.66
C TYR A 237 13.71 9.57 4.79
N GLN A 238 13.83 10.38 3.75
CA GLN A 238 13.06 11.61 3.56
C GLN A 238 11.76 11.24 2.86
N THR A 239 10.62 11.61 3.46
CA THR A 239 9.28 11.37 2.93
C THR A 239 8.60 12.71 2.67
N ASP A 240 8.26 12.97 1.42
CA ASP A 240 7.42 14.09 1.01
C ASP A 240 6.03 13.58 0.64
N VAL A 241 4.99 14.20 1.20
CA VAL A 241 3.60 13.75 1.08
C VAL A 241 2.75 14.87 0.49
N GLN A 242 1.92 14.54 -0.48
CA GLN A 242 0.88 15.40 -1.01
C GLN A 242 -0.48 14.68 -0.91
N TYR A 243 -1.44 15.32 -0.26
CA TYR A 243 -2.82 14.87 -0.31
C TYR A 243 -3.46 15.34 -1.61
N VAL A 244 -4.15 14.45 -2.30
CA VAL A 244 -4.87 14.73 -3.55
C VAL A 244 -6.32 14.28 -3.43
N SER A 245 -7.20 14.87 -4.23
CA SER A 245 -8.59 14.43 -4.40
C SER A 245 -8.85 14.01 -5.83
N GLY A 246 -10.02 13.41 -6.08
CA GLY A 246 -10.46 12.99 -7.42
C GLY A 246 -10.10 11.55 -7.77
N LEU A 247 -9.32 10.86 -6.93
CA LEU A 247 -9.07 9.42 -7.03
C LEU A 247 -10.13 8.60 -6.29
N LEU A 248 -10.52 9.07 -5.10
CA LEU A 248 -11.61 8.53 -4.30
C LEU A 248 -12.73 9.58 -4.17
N ARG A 249 -13.97 9.11 -4.00
CA ARG A 249 -15.11 9.96 -3.70
C ARG A 249 -15.17 10.19 -2.18
N ASN A 250 -15.49 11.41 -1.76
CA ASN A 250 -15.89 11.69 -0.38
C ASN A 250 -17.30 11.13 -0.17
N SER A 251 -17.39 9.86 0.23
CA SER A 251 -18.65 9.09 0.29
C SER A 251 -18.49 7.82 1.14
N SER A 252 -19.63 7.23 1.48
CA SER A 252 -19.73 5.87 2.03
C SER A 252 -20.12 4.84 0.96
N ASP A 253 -20.46 5.29 -0.25
CA ASP A 253 -20.83 4.42 -1.36
C ASP A 253 -19.70 3.45 -1.69
N ASP A 254 -20.04 2.16 -1.80
CA ASP A 254 -19.13 1.06 -2.15
C ASP A 254 -17.99 0.81 -1.15
N ILE A 255 -17.98 1.50 -0.01
CA ILE A 255 -16.97 1.34 1.04
C ILE A 255 -17.33 0.18 1.96
N ASN A 256 -16.40 -0.74 2.17
CA ASN A 256 -16.57 -1.81 3.14
C ASN A 256 -16.67 -1.24 4.56
N HIS A 257 -17.43 -1.88 5.46
CA HIS A 257 -17.67 -1.39 6.84
C HIS A 257 -18.30 0.00 6.97
N TYR A 258 -18.85 0.60 5.91
CA TYR A 258 -19.27 2.00 5.93
C TYR A 258 -20.19 2.40 7.10
N ILE A 259 -21.12 1.52 7.53
CA ILE A 259 -22.06 1.80 8.63
C ILE A 259 -21.35 2.03 9.97
N THR A 260 -20.26 1.30 10.25
CA THR A 260 -19.51 1.40 11.51
C THR A 260 -18.40 2.44 11.44
N VAL A 261 -17.95 2.79 10.24
CA VAL A 261 -16.88 3.77 10.00
C VAL A 261 -17.40 5.21 9.91
N GLU A 262 -18.64 5.42 9.46
CA GLU A 262 -19.28 6.75 9.49
C GLU A 262 -19.25 7.36 10.89
N GLU A 263 -18.90 8.64 10.99
CA GLU A 263 -18.78 9.32 12.28
C GLU A 263 -19.33 10.75 12.20
N ASN A 264 -20.15 11.14 13.18
CA ASN A 264 -20.65 12.52 13.32
C ASN A 264 -21.36 13.09 12.07
N GLY A 265 -22.00 12.22 11.27
CA GLY A 265 -22.66 12.60 10.02
C GLY A 265 -21.71 12.81 8.84
N LEU A 266 -20.42 12.48 9.00
CA LEU A 266 -19.43 12.40 7.93
C LEU A 266 -19.41 10.99 7.33
N PRO A 267 -19.15 10.87 6.01
CA PRO A 267 -19.05 9.57 5.35
C PRO A 267 -17.82 8.77 5.81
N ALA A 268 -17.78 7.48 5.45
CA ALA A 268 -16.71 6.56 5.81
C ALA A 268 -15.31 7.00 5.34
N ILE A 269 -15.22 7.74 4.22
CA ILE A 269 -13.97 8.32 3.72
C ILE A 269 -14.15 9.78 3.26
N ASP A 270 -13.10 10.58 3.42
CA ASP A 270 -13.06 11.99 3.01
C ASP A 270 -12.72 12.22 1.52
N GLY A 271 -12.42 11.14 0.79
CA GLY A 271 -12.02 11.15 -0.62
C GLY A 271 -10.59 11.61 -0.90
N LEU A 272 -9.78 11.83 0.14
CA LEU A 272 -8.37 12.19 0.01
C LEU A 272 -7.50 10.93 -0.11
N VAL A 273 -6.46 11.04 -0.94
CA VAL A 273 -5.40 10.03 -1.08
C VAL A 273 -4.07 10.69 -0.77
N ALA A 274 -3.26 10.05 0.09
CA ALA A 274 -1.91 10.52 0.38
C ALA A 274 -0.91 9.93 -0.61
N VAL A 275 -0.22 10.78 -1.37
CA VAL A 275 0.83 10.38 -2.32
C VAL A 275 2.19 10.67 -1.72
N LEU A 276 3.00 9.63 -1.55
CA LEU A 276 4.33 9.68 -0.94
C LEU A 276 5.40 9.65 -2.03
N THR A 277 6.43 10.48 -1.89
CA THR A 277 7.71 10.35 -2.60
C THR A 277 8.81 10.19 -1.57
N VAL A 278 9.58 9.10 -1.67
CA VAL A 278 10.53 8.71 -0.63
C VAL A 278 11.95 8.65 -1.18
N LYS A 279 12.90 9.24 -0.46
CA LYS A 279 14.32 9.26 -0.78
C LYS A 279 15.16 8.74 0.38
N ILE A 280 16.15 7.88 0.09
CA ILE A 280 17.10 7.42 1.10
C ILE A 280 18.20 8.46 1.22
N THR A 281 18.28 9.15 2.35
CA THR A 281 19.24 10.25 2.61
C THR A 281 20.44 9.80 3.44
N ALA A 282 20.34 8.68 4.16
CA ALA A 282 21.46 8.03 4.82
C ALA A 282 21.34 6.50 4.76
N LYS A 283 22.48 5.82 4.70
CA LYS A 283 22.60 4.36 4.71
C LYS A 283 23.55 3.92 5.83
N PRO A 284 23.42 2.68 6.35
CA PRO A 284 24.39 2.12 7.27
C PRO A 284 25.78 2.17 6.64
N GLN A 285 26.80 2.46 7.45
CA GLN A 285 28.17 2.34 6.96
C GLN A 285 28.39 0.88 6.56
N SER A 286 28.72 0.65 5.28
CA SER A 286 29.15 -0.67 4.85
C SER A 286 30.34 -1.04 5.72
N SER A 287 30.25 -2.15 6.45
CA SER A 287 31.40 -2.77 7.11
C SER A 287 32.29 -3.37 6.01
N GLY A 288 32.88 -2.50 5.20
CA GLY A 288 34.00 -2.83 4.36
C GLY A 288 35.16 -3.09 5.31
N ALA A 289 35.19 -4.30 5.89
CA ALA A 289 36.44 -4.93 6.19
C ALA A 289 37.12 -5.13 4.84
N TRP A 290 37.71 -4.06 4.31
CA TRP A 290 38.96 -4.19 3.60
C TRP A 290 39.84 -4.86 4.64
N LEU A 291 39.92 -6.19 4.57
CA LEU A 291 41.11 -6.88 5.01
C LEU A 291 42.21 -6.20 4.20
N THR A 292 42.79 -5.16 4.77
CA THR A 292 44.16 -4.82 4.47
C THR A 292 44.89 -6.10 4.83
N VAL A 293 45.06 -6.95 3.82
CA VAL A 293 46.08 -7.96 3.82
C VAL A 293 47.35 -7.12 3.92
N SER A 294 47.71 -6.79 5.17
CA SER A 294 49.04 -6.36 5.53
C SER A 294 49.93 -7.31 4.77
N GLN A 295 50.74 -6.75 3.86
CA GLN A 295 51.68 -7.50 3.07
C GLN A 295 52.51 -8.32 4.04
N ILE A 296 52.13 -9.58 4.28
CA ILE A 296 52.97 -10.51 4.98
C ILE A 296 54.17 -10.63 4.04
N PRO A 297 55.37 -10.18 4.44
CA PRO A 297 56.53 -10.33 3.58
C PRO A 297 56.62 -11.84 3.27
N LEU A 298 56.69 -12.17 1.98
CA LEU A 298 56.82 -13.55 1.47
C LEU A 298 58.00 -14.33 2.09
N ILE A 299 58.85 -13.65 2.85
CA ILE A 299 60.00 -14.19 3.60
C ILE A 299 59.55 -15.07 4.78
N SER A 300 58.34 -14.91 5.33
CA SER A 300 57.89 -15.69 6.49
C SER A 300 57.36 -17.09 6.16
N VAL A 301 57.04 -17.38 4.89
CA VAL A 301 56.47 -18.68 4.47
C VAL A 301 57.53 -19.62 3.88
N LEU A 302 58.71 -19.11 3.52
CA LEU A 302 59.79 -19.92 2.91
C LEU A 302 60.82 -20.46 3.92
N LEU A 303 60.83 -19.99 5.17
CA LEU A 303 61.81 -20.44 6.17
C LEU A 303 61.55 -21.86 6.75
N PRO A 304 60.32 -22.40 6.83
CA PRO A 304 60.11 -23.78 7.27
C PRO A 304 60.41 -24.83 6.17
N LEU A 305 60.43 -24.42 4.90
CA LEU A 305 60.68 -25.32 3.76
C LEU A 305 62.17 -25.56 3.48
N LEU A 306 63.06 -24.66 3.93
CA LEU A 306 64.50 -24.84 3.81
C LEU A 306 65.09 -25.71 4.93
N LEU A 307 64.54 -25.69 6.15
CA LEU A 307 65.04 -26.52 7.26
C LEU A 307 64.65 -28.01 7.15
N SER A 308 63.56 -28.36 6.46
CA SER A 308 63.18 -29.76 6.26
C SER A 308 64.03 -30.47 5.19
N SER A 309 64.73 -29.72 4.34
CA SER A 309 65.64 -30.29 3.33
C SER A 309 67.05 -30.61 3.85
N ILE A 310 67.44 -30.05 5.01
CA ILE A 310 68.78 -30.25 5.59
C ILE A 310 68.83 -31.45 6.55
N LEU A 311 67.70 -31.89 7.11
CA LEU A 311 67.63 -33.09 7.97
C LEU A 311 67.48 -34.43 7.21
N ALA A 312 67.42 -34.42 5.87
CA ALA A 312 67.36 -35.64 5.06
C ALA A 312 68.74 -36.10 4.53
N LEU A 313 69.83 -35.48 4.99
CA LEU A 313 71.21 -35.75 4.54
C LEU A 313 72.17 -36.19 5.67
N PHE A 314 71.63 -36.63 6.81
CA PHE A 314 72.39 -37.36 7.84
C PHE A 314 71.63 -38.61 8.27
#